data_AF-A0A662ZJY5-F1
#
_entry.id   AF-A0A662ZJY5-F1
#
_cell.length_a   1.000
_cell.length_b   1.000
_cell.length_c   1.000
_cell.angle_alpha   90.00
_cell.angle_beta   90.00
_cell.angle_gamma   90.00
#
_symmetry.space_group_name_H-M   'P 1'
#
loop_
_entity.id
_entity.type
_entity.pdbx_description
1 polymer ?
#
loop_
_entity_poly.entity_id
_entity_poly.type
_entity_poly.pdbx_seq_one_letter_code
_entity_poly.pdbx_strand_id
1 'polypeptide(L)'
;MKFGITDIITTVVNTPGRALARSFIDNVIRDRVEPVIGSILYCDLALGYIEHSGIYVGGGNKCIVELHNDNGTCIIQRVSPEEFTSAGTGFSIYVSCEGTDAVGGKKIAKTARSMVGKCLGRYSLTVNNCHMFSDYCLRCADKKTCECYEPEDYVKHFLNGEMTLTHLKQSAREIIGADNWLVWKRD
;
A
#
# COMPACT_ATOMS: atom_id res chain seq x y z
N MET A 1 21.80 36.58 9.88
CA MET A 1 20.40 36.36 9.44
C MET A 1 20.23 34.88 9.16
N LYS A 2 19.41 34.17 9.95
CA LYS A 2 19.05 32.76 9.72
C LYS A 2 17.93 32.75 8.67
N PHE A 3 18.18 32.17 7.50
CA PHE A 3 17.11 31.88 6.55
C PHE A 3 16.44 30.57 6.97
N GLY A 4 15.13 30.63 7.25
CA GLY A 4 14.30 29.50 7.64
C GLY A 4 13.94 28.63 6.44
N ILE A 5 13.90 27.32 6.66
CA ILE A 5 13.64 26.27 5.66
C ILE A 5 12.20 26.34 5.08
N THR A 6 11.35 27.21 5.61
CA THR A 6 9.93 27.33 5.28
C THR A 6 9.61 28.11 3.99
N ASP A 7 10.54 28.91 3.45
CA ASP A 7 10.21 29.87 2.38
C ASP A 7 10.39 29.35 0.94
N ILE A 8 10.86 28.12 0.75
CA ILE A 8 11.05 27.52 -0.59
C ILE A 8 9.77 26.81 -1.09
N ILE A 9 8.77 26.61 -0.23
CA ILE A 9 7.67 25.67 -0.49
C ILE A 9 6.57 26.23 -1.42
N THR A 10 6.49 27.54 -1.67
CA THR A 10 5.23 28.12 -2.20
C THR A 10 5.16 28.36 -3.71
N THR A 11 6.20 28.15 -4.53
CA THR A 11 6.16 28.65 -5.94
C THR A 11 6.59 27.66 -7.03
N VAL A 12 6.19 26.38 -6.98
CA VAL A 12 6.42 25.48 -8.14
C VAL A 12 5.28 24.47 -8.30
N VAL A 13 4.06 24.93 -8.62
CA VAL A 13 2.90 24.07 -8.92
C VAL A 13 2.78 23.81 -10.43
N ASN A 14 2.75 22.52 -10.81
CA ASN A 14 2.36 21.92 -12.13
C ASN A 14 3.46 21.56 -13.16
N THR A 15 4.24 20.47 -12.94
CA THR A 15 4.96 19.74 -14.03
C THR A 15 5.37 18.30 -13.62
N PRO A 16 5.39 17.29 -14.54
CA PRO A 16 5.82 15.89 -14.31
C PRO A 16 7.17 15.65 -13.62
N GLY A 17 8.09 16.63 -13.61
CA GLY A 17 9.35 16.55 -12.84
C GLY A 17 9.16 16.40 -11.32
N ARG A 18 7.97 16.68 -10.78
CA ARG A 18 7.65 16.53 -9.35
C ARG A 18 7.68 15.08 -8.83
N ALA A 19 7.27 14.08 -9.62
CA ALA A 19 7.25 12.67 -9.16
C ALA A 19 8.66 12.14 -8.98
N LEU A 20 9.52 12.40 -9.96
CA LEU A 20 10.93 12.04 -9.92
C LEU A 20 11.63 12.79 -8.79
N ALA A 21 11.39 14.09 -8.64
CA ALA A 21 11.98 14.87 -7.56
C ALA A 21 11.50 14.45 -6.17
N ARG A 22 10.19 14.18 -5.97
CA ARG A 22 9.67 13.65 -4.70
C ARG A 22 10.22 12.28 -4.41
N SER A 23 10.15 11.35 -5.36
CA SER A 23 10.73 10.01 -5.18
C SER A 23 12.23 10.08 -4.90
N PHE A 24 12.97 10.99 -5.54
CA PHE A 24 14.39 11.21 -5.25
C PHE A 24 14.62 11.79 -3.84
N ILE A 25 13.86 12.81 -3.45
CA ILE A 25 13.89 13.40 -2.10
C ILE A 25 13.51 12.35 -1.03
N ASP A 26 12.47 11.56 -1.27
CA ASP A 26 12.04 10.49 -0.39
C ASP A 26 13.11 9.39 -0.29
N ASN A 27 13.74 9.03 -1.41
CA ASN A 27 14.84 8.05 -1.41
C ASN A 27 16.14 8.57 -0.76
N VAL A 28 16.36 9.88 -0.69
CA VAL A 28 17.62 10.50 -0.22
C VAL A 28 17.50 11.08 1.20
N ILE A 29 16.32 11.55 1.61
CA ILE A 29 16.10 12.29 2.86
C ILE A 29 15.30 11.47 3.89
N ARG A 30 14.43 10.53 3.49
CA ARG A 30 13.72 9.68 4.45
C ARG A 30 14.57 8.50 4.87
N ASP A 31 14.47 8.15 6.16
CA ASP A 31 14.96 6.88 6.67
C ASP A 31 14.32 5.73 5.88
N ARG A 32 15.16 4.74 5.51
CA ARG A 32 14.71 3.55 4.77
C ARG A 32 14.53 2.39 5.73
N VAL A 33 13.57 1.52 5.44
CA VAL A 33 13.26 0.37 6.29
C VAL A 33 13.06 -0.90 5.46
N GLU A 34 13.28 -2.08 6.04
CA GLU A 34 12.85 -3.35 5.47
C GLU A 34 11.48 -3.73 6.07
N PRO A 35 10.50 -4.17 5.25
CA PRO A 35 9.20 -4.56 5.76
C PRO A 35 9.28 -5.84 6.58
N VAL A 36 8.40 -5.93 7.57
CA VAL A 36 8.19 -7.13 8.38
C VAL A 36 6.98 -7.90 7.86
N ILE A 37 6.91 -9.20 8.12
CA ILE A 37 5.79 -10.04 7.65
C ILE A 37 4.44 -9.41 8.03
N GLY A 38 3.63 -9.12 7.03
CA GLY A 38 2.30 -8.51 7.15
C GLY A 38 2.32 -6.98 7.19
N SER A 39 3.43 -6.32 6.89
CA SER A 39 3.46 -4.87 6.63
C SER A 39 2.54 -4.53 5.47
N ILE A 40 1.84 -3.41 5.62
CA ILE A 40 1.07 -2.80 4.54
C ILE A 40 2.04 -1.99 3.69
N LEU A 41 1.92 -2.14 2.39
CA LEU A 41 2.75 -1.48 1.40
C LEU A 41 1.86 -0.60 0.52
N TYR A 42 2.39 0.55 0.10
CA TYR A 42 1.81 1.28 -1.02
C TYR A 42 2.88 1.92 -1.90
N CYS A 43 2.54 2.18 -3.15
CA CYS A 43 3.35 3.00 -4.06
C CYS A 43 2.46 4.06 -4.73
N ASP A 44 3.04 5.22 -4.99
CA ASP A 44 2.43 6.29 -5.80
C ASP A 44 2.78 6.05 -7.27
N LEU A 45 1.83 5.51 -8.03
CA LEU A 45 1.94 5.39 -9.48
C LEU A 45 1.41 6.71 -10.09
N ALA A 46 2.21 7.36 -10.93
CA ALA A 46 1.83 8.58 -11.66
C ALA A 46 1.36 9.76 -10.77
N LEU A 47 2.27 10.40 -10.01
CA LEU A 47 2.04 11.71 -9.37
C LEU A 47 0.86 11.74 -8.34
N GLY A 48 0.49 10.60 -7.75
CA GLY A 48 -0.64 10.48 -6.82
C GLY A 48 -2.00 10.38 -7.51
N TYR A 49 -2.04 10.15 -8.82
CA TYR A 49 -3.28 9.87 -9.55
C TYR A 49 -3.65 8.38 -9.52
N ILE A 50 -2.68 7.48 -9.31
CA ILE A 50 -2.90 6.04 -9.19
C ILE A 50 -2.15 5.56 -7.94
N GLU A 51 -2.87 5.34 -6.85
CA GLU A 51 -2.31 4.73 -5.65
C GLU A 51 -2.47 3.21 -5.77
N HIS A 52 -1.44 2.46 -5.39
CA HIS A 52 -1.51 1.00 -5.36
C HIS A 52 -1.01 0.46 -4.03
N SER A 53 -1.65 -0.59 -3.52
CA SER A 53 -1.32 -1.17 -2.21
C SER A 53 -1.28 -2.69 -2.22
N GLY A 54 -0.51 -3.23 -1.28
CA GLY A 54 -0.35 -4.65 -1.09
C GLY A 54 0.18 -4.98 0.29
N ILE A 55 0.48 -6.26 0.51
CA ILE A 55 0.89 -6.79 1.81
C ILE A 55 2.19 -7.55 1.63
N TYR A 56 3.21 -7.20 2.40
CA TYR A 56 4.44 -7.97 2.43
C TYR A 56 4.20 -9.31 3.12
N VAL A 57 4.43 -10.42 2.40
CA VAL A 57 4.24 -11.78 2.95
C VAL A 57 5.55 -12.53 3.15
N GLY A 58 6.67 -11.93 2.76
CA GLY A 58 8.02 -12.48 2.88
C GLY A 58 8.25 -13.79 2.12
N GLY A 59 9.39 -14.42 2.39
CA GLY A 59 9.90 -15.56 1.62
C GLY A 59 10.67 -15.15 0.37
N GLY A 60 11.55 -16.04 -0.11
CA GLY A 60 12.30 -15.92 -1.37
C GLY A 60 12.75 -14.51 -1.75
N ASN A 61 12.53 -14.12 -3.00
CA ASN A 61 12.86 -12.80 -3.56
C ASN A 61 11.91 -11.67 -3.08
N LYS A 62 11.58 -11.61 -1.77
CA LYS A 62 10.73 -10.56 -1.16
C LYS A 62 9.31 -10.49 -1.78
N CYS A 63 8.43 -11.40 -1.36
CA CYS A 63 7.09 -11.51 -1.94
C CYS A 63 6.03 -10.53 -1.35
N ILE A 64 5.25 -9.92 -2.23
CA ILE A 64 4.09 -9.06 -1.94
C ILE A 64 2.83 -9.75 -2.45
N VAL A 65 1.73 -9.66 -1.72
CA VAL A 65 0.40 -10.04 -2.22
C VAL A 65 -0.40 -8.77 -2.51
N GLU A 66 -0.96 -8.69 -3.69
CA GLU A 66 -1.77 -7.56 -4.17
C GLU A 66 -3.05 -8.06 -4.83
N LEU A 67 -4.01 -7.14 -4.99
CA LEU A 67 -5.13 -7.33 -5.91
C LEU A 67 -4.83 -6.60 -7.22
N HIS A 68 -4.81 -7.35 -8.32
CA HIS A 68 -4.54 -6.85 -9.66
C HIS A 68 -5.80 -6.87 -10.51
N ASN A 69 -5.94 -5.90 -11.42
CA ASN A 69 -7.00 -5.88 -12.41
C ASN A 69 -6.44 -6.30 -13.77
N ASP A 70 -6.76 -7.52 -14.19
CA ASP A 70 -6.44 -8.04 -15.52
C ASP A 70 -7.68 -7.95 -16.41
N ASN A 71 -7.69 -6.97 -17.31
CA ASN A 71 -8.74 -6.79 -18.33
C ASN A 71 -10.17 -6.82 -17.75
N GLY A 72 -10.34 -6.10 -16.64
CA GLY A 72 -11.61 -6.01 -15.91
C GLY A 72 -11.84 -7.11 -14.89
N THR A 73 -10.97 -8.11 -14.77
CA THR A 73 -11.06 -9.20 -13.80
C THR A 73 -10.12 -8.93 -12.61
N CYS A 74 -10.65 -8.96 -11.39
CA CYS A 74 -9.86 -8.71 -10.18
C CYS A 74 -9.27 -10.01 -9.64
N ILE A 75 -7.94 -10.18 -9.69
CA ILE A 75 -7.24 -11.41 -9.30
C ILE A 75 -6.22 -11.08 -8.20
N ILE A 76 -6.19 -11.90 -7.15
CA ILE A 76 -5.21 -11.76 -6.07
C ILE A 76 -3.97 -12.58 -6.43
N GLN A 77 -2.82 -11.93 -6.50
CA GLN A 77 -1.58 -12.53 -6.97
C GLN A 77 -0.39 -12.24 -6.06
N ARG A 78 0.69 -13.01 -6.27
CA ARG A 78 2.00 -12.77 -5.66
C ARG A 78 2.86 -12.05 -6.68
N VAL A 79 3.52 -10.99 -6.25
CA VAL A 79 4.43 -10.21 -7.07
C VAL A 79 5.73 -9.95 -6.31
N SER A 80 6.80 -9.74 -7.07
CA SER A 80 8.06 -9.16 -6.62
C SER A 80 7.90 -7.64 -6.38
N PRO A 81 8.84 -7.00 -5.66
CA PRO A 81 8.84 -5.54 -5.51
C PRO A 81 8.96 -4.81 -6.86
N GLU A 82 9.65 -5.42 -7.82
CA GLU A 82 9.81 -4.88 -9.18
C GLU A 82 8.46 -4.90 -9.92
N GLU A 83 7.76 -6.04 -9.93
CA GLU A 83 6.43 -6.18 -10.53
C GLU A 83 5.39 -5.28 -9.85
N PHE A 84 5.47 -5.12 -8.52
CA PHE A 84 4.58 -4.23 -7.76
C PHE A 84 4.69 -2.75 -8.18
N THR A 85 5.80 -2.35 -8.81
CA THR A 85 6.05 -0.97 -9.25
C THR A 85 6.05 -0.80 -10.78
N SER A 86 5.81 -1.87 -11.55
CA SER A 86 6.05 -1.86 -13.00
C SER A 86 5.04 -1.08 -13.85
N ALA A 87 3.95 -0.57 -13.25
CA ALA A 87 2.85 0.10 -13.96
C ALA A 87 3.02 1.64 -14.15
N GLY A 88 4.11 2.25 -13.69
CA GLY A 88 4.32 3.70 -13.88
C GLY A 88 5.48 4.28 -13.07
N THR A 89 5.82 5.54 -13.37
CA THR A 89 7.06 6.30 -13.03
C THR A 89 7.41 6.51 -11.54
N GLY A 90 6.81 5.78 -10.61
CA GLY A 90 7.07 5.85 -9.17
C GLY A 90 8.01 4.75 -8.69
N PHE A 91 9.22 5.11 -8.25
CA PHE A 91 10.25 4.14 -7.88
C PHE A 91 10.13 3.59 -6.45
N SER A 92 9.39 4.24 -5.56
CA SER A 92 9.45 3.96 -4.12
C SER A 92 8.23 3.17 -3.64
N ILE A 93 8.47 2.13 -2.85
CA ILE A 93 7.45 1.43 -2.07
C ILE A 93 7.53 1.93 -0.64
N TYR A 94 6.41 2.33 -0.06
CA TYR A 94 6.32 2.79 1.32
C TYR A 94 5.84 1.66 2.23
N VAL A 95 6.46 1.54 3.39
CA VAL A 95 6.23 0.50 4.39
C VAL A 95 5.54 1.09 5.61
N SER A 96 4.48 0.44 6.10
CA SER A 96 3.82 0.80 7.36
C SER A 96 4.79 0.73 8.55
N CYS A 97 4.95 1.84 9.27
CA CYS A 97 5.87 1.97 10.41
C CYS A 97 5.17 2.59 11.64
N GLU A 98 5.60 2.18 12.83
CA GLU A 98 5.37 2.91 14.09
C GLU A 98 6.66 3.66 14.42
N GLY A 99 6.64 4.98 14.32
CA GLY A 99 7.85 5.79 14.35
C GLY A 99 8.81 5.41 13.21
N THR A 100 9.96 4.84 13.55
CA THR A 100 10.99 4.39 12.59
C THR A 100 10.98 2.88 12.35
N ASP A 101 10.16 2.13 13.09
CA ASP A 101 10.18 0.67 13.05
C ASP A 101 9.04 0.14 12.15
N ALA A 102 9.37 -0.77 11.23
CA ALA A 102 8.36 -1.39 10.38
C ALA A 102 7.40 -2.26 11.22
N VAL A 103 6.10 -2.06 10.99
CA VAL A 103 5.03 -2.80 11.66
C VAL A 103 4.23 -3.63 10.66
N GLY A 104 3.61 -4.69 11.16
CA GLY A 104 2.86 -5.67 10.39
C GLY A 104 2.32 -6.79 11.27
N GLY A 105 1.80 -7.85 10.67
CA GLY A 105 1.24 -8.97 11.43
C GLY A 105 1.25 -10.31 10.68
N LYS A 106 1.74 -11.36 11.34
CA LYS A 106 1.75 -12.73 10.79
C LYS A 106 0.36 -13.22 10.36
N LYS A 107 -0.68 -12.80 11.07
CA LYS A 107 -2.08 -13.11 10.73
C LYS A 107 -2.52 -12.38 9.46
N ILE A 108 -2.19 -11.10 9.30
CA ILE A 108 -2.45 -10.31 8.09
C ILE A 108 -1.84 -11.02 6.88
N ALA A 109 -0.56 -11.39 6.98
CA ALA A 109 0.13 -12.12 5.92
C ALA A 109 -0.47 -13.53 5.67
N LYS A 110 -0.97 -14.21 6.71
CA LYS A 110 -1.65 -15.49 6.58
C LYS A 110 -2.96 -15.33 5.80
N THR A 111 -3.76 -14.33 6.12
CA THR A 111 -4.99 -13.99 5.41
C THR A 111 -4.69 -13.68 3.95
N ALA A 112 -3.75 -12.76 3.69
CA ALA A 112 -3.32 -12.40 2.34
C ALA A 112 -2.89 -13.63 1.52
N ARG A 113 -2.05 -14.51 2.09
CA ARG A 113 -1.61 -15.75 1.41
C ARG A 113 -2.75 -16.70 1.09
N SER A 114 -3.77 -16.79 1.95
CA SER A 114 -4.94 -17.68 1.74
C SER A 114 -5.86 -17.20 0.62
N MET A 115 -5.71 -15.95 0.21
CA MET A 115 -6.52 -15.30 -0.81
C MET A 115 -5.89 -15.37 -2.21
N VAL A 116 -4.60 -15.73 -2.32
CA VAL A 116 -3.90 -15.84 -3.60
C VAL A 116 -4.60 -16.83 -4.54
N GLY A 117 -4.80 -16.42 -5.79
CA GLY A 117 -5.48 -17.18 -6.83
C GLY A 117 -7.00 -17.00 -6.84
N LYS A 118 -7.59 -16.30 -5.86
CA LYS A 118 -9.01 -15.97 -5.91
C LYS A 118 -9.28 -14.86 -6.92
N CYS A 119 -10.37 -15.03 -7.66
CA CYS A 119 -10.95 -14.04 -8.56
C CYS A 119 -12.15 -13.40 -7.86
N LEU A 120 -12.13 -12.07 -7.70
CA LEU A 120 -13.20 -11.32 -7.03
C LEU A 120 -14.26 -10.78 -8.04
N GLY A 121 -14.26 -11.31 -9.26
CA GLY A 121 -15.21 -10.94 -10.32
C GLY A 121 -14.74 -9.78 -11.19
N ARG A 122 -15.70 -9.17 -11.91
CA ARG A 122 -15.44 -8.09 -12.88
C ARG A 122 -15.74 -6.71 -12.31
N TYR A 123 -14.76 -5.81 -12.23
CA TYR A 123 -14.96 -4.45 -11.70
C TYR A 123 -14.14 -3.37 -12.43
N SER A 124 -14.71 -2.16 -12.54
CA SER A 124 -14.27 -1.08 -13.45
C SER A 124 -13.32 -0.04 -12.87
N LEU A 125 -12.93 -0.12 -11.59
CA LEU A 125 -12.02 0.85 -10.98
C LEU A 125 -10.79 0.15 -10.41
N THR A 126 -9.64 0.42 -11.01
CA THR A 126 -8.34 -0.20 -10.74
C THR A 126 -7.69 0.29 -9.43
N VAL A 127 -8.14 1.42 -8.88
CA VAL A 127 -7.46 2.11 -7.76
C VAL A 127 -8.06 1.72 -6.39
N ASN A 128 -9.38 1.61 -6.26
CA ASN A 128 -10.02 1.38 -4.96
C ASN A 128 -9.88 -0.07 -4.44
N ASN A 129 -9.75 -1.03 -5.35
CA ASN A 129 -9.87 -2.44 -4.98
C ASN A 129 -8.63 -2.97 -4.23
N CYS A 130 -7.44 -2.46 -4.53
CA CYS A 130 -6.21 -2.87 -3.85
C CYS A 130 -6.22 -2.45 -2.37
N HIS A 131 -6.72 -1.25 -2.07
CA HIS A 131 -6.87 -0.74 -0.71
C HIS A 131 -7.92 -1.53 0.06
N MET A 132 -9.05 -1.87 -0.58
CA MET A 132 -10.07 -2.75 0.02
C MET A 132 -9.51 -4.12 0.38
N PHE A 133 -8.71 -4.73 -0.50
CA PHE A 133 -8.07 -6.02 -0.21
C PHE A 133 -7.10 -5.92 0.98
N SER A 134 -6.30 -4.87 1.03
CA SER A 134 -5.35 -4.64 2.13
C SER A 134 -6.07 -4.42 3.46
N ASP A 135 -7.14 -3.61 3.46
CA ASP A 135 -7.99 -3.33 4.61
C ASP A 135 -8.73 -4.60 5.10
N TYR A 136 -9.27 -5.41 4.19
CA TYR A 136 -9.87 -6.71 4.50
C TYR A 136 -8.91 -7.59 5.31
N CYS A 137 -7.66 -7.71 4.84
CA CYS A 137 -6.66 -8.54 5.50
C CYS A 137 -6.25 -7.99 6.88
N LEU A 138 -6.21 -6.66 7.04
CA LEU A 138 -5.99 -6.01 8.34
C LEU A 138 -7.11 -6.38 9.33
N ARG A 139 -8.36 -6.15 8.94
CA ARG A 139 -9.52 -6.38 9.83
C ARG A 139 -9.70 -7.85 10.16
N CYS A 140 -9.55 -8.76 9.19
CA CYS A 140 -9.63 -10.20 9.47
C CYS A 140 -8.52 -10.71 10.40
N ALA A 141 -7.38 -10.01 10.48
CA ALA A 141 -6.31 -10.36 11.40
C ALA A 141 -6.56 -9.84 12.82
N ASP A 142 -7.34 -8.76 12.95
CA ASP A 142 -7.76 -8.19 14.22
C ASP A 142 -8.92 -9.00 14.81
N LYS A 143 -8.80 -9.32 16.11
CA LYS A 143 -9.82 -10.09 16.83
C LYS A 143 -10.92 -9.22 17.40
N LYS A 144 -10.80 -7.88 17.36
CA LYS A 144 -11.82 -6.97 17.89
C LYS A 144 -12.92 -6.67 16.88
N THR A 145 -12.61 -6.76 15.59
CA THR A 145 -13.53 -6.52 14.47
C THR A 145 -14.01 -7.86 13.90
N CYS A 146 -14.76 -8.63 14.70
CA CYS A 146 -15.14 -10.02 14.42
C CYS A 146 -16.24 -10.20 13.34
N GLU A 147 -16.42 -9.27 12.41
CA GLU A 147 -17.29 -9.47 11.24
C GLU A 147 -16.42 -9.67 10.00
N CYS A 148 -15.82 -10.86 9.90
CA CYS A 148 -15.21 -11.30 8.66
C CYS A 148 -16.34 -11.78 7.73
N TYR A 149 -16.81 -10.92 6.84
CA TYR A 149 -17.65 -11.34 5.71
C TYR A 149 -16.83 -12.25 4.79
N GLU A 150 -17.50 -13.11 4.02
CA GLU A 150 -16.84 -13.78 2.90
C GLU A 150 -16.17 -12.72 2.03
N PRO A 151 -14.95 -12.93 1.51
CA PRO A 151 -14.20 -11.88 0.82
C PRO A 151 -14.96 -11.22 -0.33
N GLU A 152 -15.79 -11.99 -1.03
CA GLU A 152 -16.67 -11.47 -2.07
C GLU A 152 -17.72 -10.52 -1.51
N ASP A 153 -18.31 -10.84 -0.36
CA ASP A 153 -19.31 -10.03 0.31
C ASP A 153 -18.68 -8.81 1.00
N TYR A 154 -17.48 -8.96 1.57
CA TYR A 154 -16.71 -7.84 2.11
C TYR A 154 -16.40 -6.85 1.00
N VAL A 155 -15.83 -7.32 -0.11
CA VAL A 155 -15.54 -6.45 -1.26
C VAL A 155 -16.85 -5.83 -1.71
N LYS A 156 -17.91 -6.60 -2.00
CA LYS A 156 -19.25 -6.09 -2.38
C LYS A 156 -19.85 -5.07 -1.41
N HIS A 157 -19.65 -5.22 -0.12
CA HIS A 157 -20.14 -4.28 0.89
C HIS A 157 -19.48 -2.91 0.76
N PHE A 158 -18.19 -2.89 0.43
CA PHE A 158 -17.44 -1.66 0.17
C PHE A 158 -17.44 -1.22 -1.30
N LEU A 159 -18.05 -1.98 -2.22
CA LEU A 159 -18.18 -1.61 -3.65
C LEU A 159 -19.11 -0.41 -3.90
N ASN A 160 -19.86 0.03 -2.90
CA ASN A 160 -20.62 1.29 -2.95
C ASN A 160 -19.87 2.47 -2.29
N GLY A 161 -18.68 2.24 -1.72
CA GLY A 161 -17.84 3.25 -1.08
C GLY A 161 -16.48 3.39 -1.76
N GLU A 162 -15.85 4.54 -1.63
CA GLU A 162 -14.47 4.75 -2.09
C GLU A 162 -13.50 4.42 -0.95
N MET A 163 -12.81 3.28 -1.02
CA MET A 163 -11.69 2.98 -0.13
C MET A 163 -10.42 3.64 -0.67
N THR A 164 -10.07 4.79 -0.11
CA THR A 164 -8.86 5.55 -0.45
C THR A 164 -7.65 5.08 0.35
N LEU A 165 -6.43 5.42 -0.09
CA LEU A 165 -5.22 5.17 0.71
C LEU A 165 -5.32 5.80 2.11
N THR A 166 -5.97 6.96 2.24
CA THR A 166 -6.22 7.60 3.55
C THR A 166 -6.99 6.70 4.50
N HIS A 167 -8.04 6.03 4.03
CA HIS A 167 -8.80 5.08 4.85
C HIS A 167 -7.95 3.88 5.24
N LEU A 168 -7.18 3.31 4.30
CA LEU A 168 -6.26 2.21 4.59
C LEU A 168 -5.21 2.60 5.64
N LYS A 169 -4.64 3.81 5.54
CA LYS A 169 -3.69 4.34 6.52
C LYS A 169 -4.32 4.49 7.91
N GLN A 170 -5.58 4.93 7.98
CA GLN A 170 -6.31 5.01 9.24
C GLN A 170 -6.52 3.63 9.86
N SER A 171 -6.96 2.63 9.09
CA SER A 171 -7.10 1.25 9.57
C SER A 171 -5.76 0.65 10.03
N ALA A 172 -4.68 0.90 9.28
CA ALA A 172 -3.34 0.44 9.67
C ALA A 172 -2.88 1.08 10.99
N ARG A 173 -3.16 2.38 11.20
CA ARG A 173 -2.90 3.05 12.47
C ARG A 173 -3.66 2.42 13.63
N GLU A 174 -4.96 2.16 13.44
CA GLU A 174 -5.84 1.60 14.48
C GLU A 174 -5.47 0.15 14.85
N ILE A 175 -5.08 -0.67 13.88
CA ILE A 175 -4.91 -2.11 14.05
C ILE A 175 -3.45 -2.50 14.36
N ILE A 176 -2.48 -1.86 13.69
CA ILE A 176 -1.06 -2.21 13.82
C ILE A 176 -0.18 -1.04 14.28
N GLY A 177 -0.76 0.10 14.68
CA GLY A 177 0.00 1.24 15.20
C GLY A 177 0.74 2.05 14.13
N ALA A 178 0.49 1.81 12.84
CA ALA A 178 1.23 2.46 11.76
C ALA A 178 0.92 3.98 11.69
N ASP A 179 1.82 4.81 12.25
CA ASP A 179 1.72 6.27 12.26
C ASP A 179 2.71 6.95 11.30
N ASN A 180 3.60 6.18 10.67
CA ASN A 180 4.58 6.65 9.71
C ASN A 180 4.73 5.69 8.51
N TRP A 181 5.30 6.19 7.41
CA TRP A 181 5.46 5.45 6.17
C TRP A 181 6.84 5.72 5.56
N LEU A 182 7.77 4.79 5.78
CA LEU A 182 9.16 4.89 5.35
C LEU A 182 9.39 4.16 4.03
N VAL A 183 10.39 4.60 3.27
CA VAL A 183 10.71 3.99 1.97
C VAL A 183 11.35 2.62 2.18
N TRP A 184 10.94 1.62 1.41
CA TRP A 184 11.54 0.30 1.42
C TRP A 184 12.99 0.37 0.94
N LYS A 185 13.93 -0.03 1.82
CA LYS A 185 15.32 -0.32 1.48
C LYS A 185 15.40 -1.53 0.53
N ARG A 186 15.82 -1.31 -0.72
CA ARG A 186 15.95 -2.36 -1.76
C ARG A 186 17.39 -2.59 -2.22
N ASP A 187 18.31 -1.84 -1.64
CA ASP A 187 19.77 -1.86 -1.83
C ASP A 187 20.47 -3.00 -1.08
#